data_AF-A0AAU1UPI9-F1
#
_entry.id   AF-A0AAU1UPI9-F1
#
_cell.length_a   1.000
_cell.length_b   1.000
_cell.length_c   1.000
_cell.angle_alpha   90.00
_cell.angle_beta   90.00
_cell.angle_gamma   90.00
#
_symmetry.space_group_name_H-M   'P 1'
#
loop_
_entity.id
_entity.type
_entity.pdbx_description
1 polymer ?
#
loop_
_entity_poly.entity_id
_entity_poly.type
_entity_poly.pdbx_seq_one_letter_code
_entity_poly.pdbx_strand_id
1 'polypeptide(L)'
;MTATRKPPQTRPAEAFEAARTKALESLSLLVGRVQACTALGLSRATWYRHHRKSPAPARPNRERKRHPRALTETEEAKVLAVLRSAEFVDMAPAEICAVLLDRGVYLCSEATMYRILRKHGEVRERRRQATHPPRKKPELIATAPNRVWSCRVAGRNLTSRPSQNRA
;
A
#
# COMPACT_ATOMS: atom_id res chain seq x y z
N MET A 1 28.99 -5.49 -35.43
CA MET A 1 27.56 -5.09 -35.45
C MET A 1 27.30 -4.18 -34.26
N THR A 2 27.41 -2.87 -34.46
CA THR A 2 27.21 -1.84 -33.44
C THR A 2 25.71 -1.55 -33.33
N ALA A 3 25.11 -1.88 -32.18
CA ALA A 3 23.70 -1.59 -31.92
C ALA A 3 23.49 -0.08 -31.82
N THR A 4 22.88 0.50 -32.86
CA THR A 4 22.38 1.88 -32.86
C THR A 4 21.29 2.00 -31.78
N ARG A 5 21.64 2.58 -30.61
CA ARG A 5 20.65 2.93 -29.59
C ARG A 5 19.66 3.94 -30.18
N LYS A 6 18.40 3.55 -30.27
CA LYS A 6 17.26 4.44 -30.57
C LYS A 6 17.31 5.65 -29.62
N PRO A 7 17.27 6.89 -30.12
CA PRO A 7 17.33 8.07 -29.25
C PRO A 7 16.12 8.07 -28.30
N PRO A 8 16.28 8.56 -27.06
CA PRO A 8 15.19 8.61 -26.09
C PRO A 8 14.06 9.44 -26.67
N GLN A 9 12.88 8.84 -26.85
CA GLN A 9 11.69 9.57 -27.25
C GLN A 9 11.32 10.52 -26.11
N THR A 10 11.58 11.81 -26.29
CA THR A 10 11.22 12.86 -25.32
C THR A 10 9.71 12.86 -25.19
N ARG A 11 9.20 12.73 -23.95
CA ARG A 11 7.75 12.73 -23.74
C ARG A 11 7.19 14.08 -24.19
N PRO A 12 6.01 14.13 -24.82
CA PRO A 12 5.43 15.40 -25.30
C PRO A 12 5.29 16.45 -24.18
N ALA A 13 5.08 15.99 -22.93
CA ALA A 13 5.07 16.86 -21.75
C ALA A 13 6.43 17.52 -21.44
N GLU A 14 7.54 16.80 -21.61
CA GLU A 14 8.89 17.33 -21.38
C GLU A 14 9.27 18.37 -22.45
N ALA A 15 8.88 18.12 -23.70
CA ALA A 15 9.08 19.07 -24.80
C ALA A 15 8.29 20.37 -24.59
N PHE A 16 7.03 20.27 -24.12
CA PHE A 16 6.22 21.44 -23.78
C PHE A 16 6.83 22.26 -22.64
N GLU A 17 7.29 21.61 -21.57
CA GLU A 17 7.94 22.29 -20.44
C GLU A 17 9.26 22.97 -20.84
N ALA A 18 10.05 22.35 -21.72
CA ALA A 18 11.27 22.95 -22.25
C ALA A 18 10.97 24.19 -23.10
N ALA A 19 9.97 24.12 -23.98
CA ALA A 19 9.53 25.27 -24.79
C ALA A 19 9.01 26.41 -23.91
N ARG A 20 8.22 26.08 -22.87
CA ARG A 20 7.68 27.05 -21.91
C ARG A 20 8.77 27.72 -21.08
N THR A 21 9.78 26.97 -20.66
CA THR A 21 10.98 27.47 -19.96
C THR A 21 11.73 28.48 -20.83
N LYS A 22 11.98 28.13 -22.10
CA LYS A 22 12.67 29.01 -23.07
C LYS A 22 11.88 30.30 -23.36
N ALA A 23 10.55 30.19 -23.52
CA ALA A 23 9.69 31.36 -23.72
C ALA A 23 9.68 32.31 -22.51
N LEU A 24 9.75 31.76 -21.29
CA LEU A 24 9.79 32.59 -20.08
C LEU A 24 11.12 33.31 -19.94
N GLU A 25 12.24 32.66 -20.29
CA GLU A 25 13.56 33.29 -20.27
C GLU A 25 13.64 34.47 -21.25
N SER A 26 13.14 34.32 -22.47
CA SER A 26 13.13 35.42 -23.46
C SER A 26 12.19 36.56 -23.06
N LEU A 27 10.96 36.25 -22.63
CA LEU A 27 10.00 37.28 -22.18
C LEU A 27 10.48 38.00 -20.91
N SER A 28 11.15 37.29 -20.01
CA SER A 28 11.68 37.88 -18.79
C SER A 28 12.72 38.98 -19.05
N LEU A 29 13.39 38.98 -20.20
CA LEU A 29 14.34 40.03 -20.59
C LEU A 29 13.64 41.30 -21.08
N LEU A 30 12.39 41.20 -21.57
CA LEU A 30 11.65 42.31 -22.18
C LEU A 30 10.71 43.00 -21.19
N VAL A 31 9.89 42.22 -20.48
CA VAL A 31 8.81 42.70 -19.60
C VAL A 31 9.07 42.43 -18.12
N GLY A 32 10.22 41.82 -17.82
CA GLY A 32 10.55 41.39 -16.48
C GLY A 32 9.85 40.08 -16.09
N ARG A 33 10.47 39.38 -15.13
CA ARG A 33 10.14 37.99 -14.78
C ARG A 33 8.73 37.81 -14.21
N VAL A 34 8.20 38.83 -13.53
CA VAL A 34 6.85 38.80 -12.95
C VAL A 34 5.79 38.82 -14.04
N GLN A 35 5.89 39.76 -14.97
CA GLN A 35 4.94 39.89 -16.08
C GLN A 35 5.03 38.70 -17.04
N ALA A 36 6.23 38.19 -17.30
CA ALA A 36 6.44 36.97 -18.07
C ALA A 36 5.79 35.72 -17.43
N CYS A 37 5.90 35.56 -16.10
CA CYS A 37 5.20 34.48 -15.38
C CYS A 37 3.68 34.62 -15.51
N THR A 38 3.15 35.83 -15.33
CA THR A 38 1.70 36.09 -15.46
C THR A 38 1.20 35.80 -16.87
N ALA A 39 1.90 36.24 -17.91
CA ALA A 39 1.54 36.02 -19.31
C ALA A 39 1.51 34.53 -19.71
N LEU A 40 2.39 33.72 -19.12
CA LEU A 40 2.47 32.28 -19.36
C LEU A 40 1.63 31.44 -18.39
N GLY A 41 0.83 32.07 -17.52
CA GLY A 41 -0.03 31.37 -16.54
C GLY A 41 0.74 30.61 -15.45
N LEU A 42 1.96 31.06 -15.13
CA LEU A 42 2.86 30.39 -14.20
C LEU A 42 2.91 31.08 -12.84
N SER A 43 2.90 30.27 -11.77
CA SER A 43 3.20 30.79 -10.43
C SER A 43 4.68 31.13 -10.30
N ARG A 44 4.97 32.41 -9.99
CA ARG A 44 6.32 32.91 -9.69
C ARG A 44 7.06 32.02 -8.69
N ALA A 45 6.38 31.62 -7.61
CA ALA A 45 6.96 30.82 -6.54
C ALA A 45 7.39 29.42 -7.04
N THR A 46 6.57 28.78 -7.87
CA THR A 46 6.89 27.48 -8.47
C THR A 46 8.09 27.60 -9.40
N TRP A 47 8.12 28.62 -10.25
CA TRP A 47 9.26 28.85 -11.15
C TRP A 47 10.60 28.98 -10.40
N TYR A 48 10.65 29.82 -9.36
CA TYR A 48 11.87 29.98 -8.54
C TYR A 48 12.26 28.72 -7.77
N ARG A 49 11.29 27.89 -7.33
CA ARG A 49 11.60 26.63 -6.64
C ARG A 49 12.28 25.62 -7.56
N HIS A 50 11.85 25.52 -8.81
CA HIS A 50 12.39 24.56 -9.79
C HIS A 50 13.65 25.06 -10.51
N HIS A 51 13.80 26.37 -10.69
CA HIS A 51 14.90 26.99 -11.45
C HIS A 51 15.88 27.75 -10.54
N ARG A 52 15.96 27.35 -9.26
CA ARG A 52 16.92 27.90 -8.31
C ARG A 52 18.33 27.48 -8.72
N LYS A 53 19.17 28.43 -9.14
CA LYS A 53 20.59 28.19 -9.46
C LYS A 53 21.48 28.11 -8.21
N SER A 54 21.01 28.65 -7.08
CA SER A 54 21.74 28.55 -5.80
C SER A 54 21.64 27.13 -5.23
N PRO A 55 22.69 26.63 -4.54
CA PRO A 55 22.62 25.38 -3.80
C PRO A 55 21.39 25.38 -2.89
N ALA A 56 20.72 24.23 -2.79
CA ALA A 56 19.68 24.06 -1.80
C ALA A 56 20.29 24.34 -0.42
N PRO A 57 19.62 25.10 0.47
CA PRO A 57 20.13 25.29 1.83
C PRO A 57 20.36 23.91 2.44
N ALA A 58 21.50 23.73 3.10
CA ALA A 58 21.80 22.51 3.83
C ALA A 58 20.67 22.26 4.82
N ARG A 59 19.83 21.26 4.55
CA ARG A 59 18.80 20.86 5.50
C ARG A 59 19.56 20.20 6.65
N PRO A 60 19.46 20.71 7.88
CA PRO A 60 20.09 20.04 9.00
C PRO A 60 19.52 18.62 9.04
N ASN A 61 20.41 17.63 9.17
CA ASN A 61 19.99 16.25 9.38
C ASN A 61 19.28 16.20 10.73
N ARG A 62 17.96 16.31 10.72
CA ARG A 62 17.17 16.29 11.94
C ARG A 62 17.13 14.84 12.40
N GLU A 63 17.94 14.51 13.39
CA GLU A 63 17.84 13.25 14.10
C GLU A 63 16.40 13.06 14.59
N ARG A 64 15.79 11.95 14.19
CA ARG A 64 14.42 11.62 14.59
C ARG A 64 14.44 11.23 16.07
N LYS A 65 14.16 12.20 16.93
CA LYS A 65 13.96 11.94 18.37
C LYS A 65 12.72 11.06 18.56
N ARG A 66 12.83 10.03 19.41
CA ARG A 66 11.66 9.24 19.83
C ARG A 66 10.70 10.14 20.60
N HIS A 67 9.40 9.96 20.39
CA HIS A 67 8.37 10.67 21.14
C HIS A 67 8.43 10.23 22.62
N PRO A 68 8.26 11.12 23.62
CA PRO A 68 8.38 10.78 25.03
C PRO A 68 7.36 9.72 25.49
N ARG A 69 6.19 9.66 24.85
CA ARG A 69 5.15 8.64 25.09
C ARG A 69 5.29 7.38 24.22
N ALA A 70 6.40 7.22 23.50
CA ALA A 70 6.65 5.99 22.77
C ALA A 70 6.95 4.87 23.77
N LEU A 71 6.43 3.68 23.49
CA LEU A 71 6.77 2.48 24.26
C LEU A 71 8.30 2.32 24.30
N THR A 72 8.78 2.06 25.50
CA THR A 72 10.17 1.62 25.73
C THR A 72 10.37 0.24 25.14
N GLU A 73 11.62 -0.17 24.94
CA GLU A 73 11.93 -1.47 24.35
C GLU A 73 11.47 -2.64 25.23
N THR A 74 11.47 -2.45 26.55
CA THR A 74 10.94 -3.43 27.51
C THR A 74 9.42 -3.56 27.42
N GLU A 75 8.70 -2.46 27.21
CA GLU A 75 7.25 -2.48 26.99
C GLU A 75 6.89 -3.08 25.62
N GLU A 76 7.62 -2.74 24.56
CA GLU A 76 7.44 -3.36 23.24
C GLU A 76 7.65 -4.89 23.32
N ALA A 77 8.66 -5.35 24.08
CA ALA A 77 8.91 -6.77 24.30
C ALA A 77 7.78 -7.47 25.07
N LYS A 78 7.20 -6.81 26.10
CA LYS A 78 6.03 -7.33 26.83
C LYS A 78 4.82 -7.49 25.91
N VAL A 79 4.52 -6.47 25.09
CA VAL A 79 3.43 -6.54 24.11
C VAL A 79 3.67 -7.69 23.14
N LEU A 80 4.90 -7.83 22.62
CA LEU A 80 5.24 -8.89 21.69
C LEU A 80 5.12 -10.29 22.31
N ALA A 81 5.49 -10.46 23.58
CA ALA A 81 5.33 -11.71 24.30
C ALA A 81 3.85 -12.11 24.43
N VAL A 82 2.97 -11.16 24.73
CA VAL A 82 1.52 -11.40 24.79
C VAL A 82 0.98 -11.79 23.41
N LEU A 83 1.35 -11.07 22.36
CA LEU A 83 0.93 -11.35 20.98
C LEU A 83 1.44 -12.70 20.43
N ARG A 84 2.48 -13.28 21.05
CA ARG A 84 3.05 -14.60 20.71
C ARG A 84 2.61 -15.71 21.66
N SER A 85 1.82 -15.39 22.69
CA SER A 85 1.32 -16.40 23.63
C SER A 85 0.37 -17.38 22.93
N ALA A 86 0.29 -18.61 23.43
CA ALA A 86 -0.56 -19.65 22.86
C ALA A 86 -2.05 -19.26 22.81
N GLU A 87 -2.47 -18.38 23.71
CA GLU A 87 -3.85 -17.87 23.75
C GLU A 87 -4.16 -16.93 22.59
N PHE A 88 -3.20 -16.09 22.18
CA PHE A 88 -3.41 -14.98 21.26
C PHE A 88 -2.76 -15.17 19.89
N VAL A 89 -2.00 -16.24 19.67
CA VAL A 89 -1.22 -16.47 18.44
C VAL A 89 -2.10 -16.55 17.17
N ASP A 90 -3.32 -17.06 17.30
CA ASP A 90 -4.27 -17.24 16.18
C ASP A 90 -5.34 -16.14 16.07
N MET A 91 -5.33 -15.18 17.02
CA MET A 91 -6.28 -14.07 17.10
C MET A 91 -5.76 -12.83 16.37
N ALA A 92 -6.68 -12.02 15.84
CA ALA A 92 -6.32 -10.74 15.26
C ALA A 92 -5.98 -9.72 16.38
N PRO A 93 -5.05 -8.77 16.15
CA PRO A 93 -4.74 -7.72 17.13
C PRO A 93 -5.95 -6.92 17.63
N ALA A 94 -6.99 -6.74 16.79
CA ALA A 94 -8.25 -6.14 17.19
C ALA A 94 -8.99 -6.97 18.26
N GLU A 95 -9.07 -8.29 18.07
CA GLU A 95 -9.68 -9.23 19.01
C GLU A 95 -8.90 -9.30 20.32
N ILE A 96 -7.56 -9.35 20.23
CA ILE A 96 -6.68 -9.34 21.40
C ILE A 96 -6.89 -8.05 22.21
N CYS A 97 -6.99 -6.91 21.54
CA CYS A 97 -7.27 -5.64 22.21
C CYS A 97 -8.61 -5.68 22.95
N ALA A 98 -9.67 -6.22 22.36
CA ALA A 98 -10.97 -6.35 23.01
C ALA A 98 -10.89 -7.28 24.24
N VAL A 99 -10.32 -8.48 24.09
CA VAL A 99 -10.18 -9.46 25.19
C VAL A 99 -9.36 -8.89 26.35
N LEU A 100 -8.28 -8.17 26.07
CA LEU A 100 -7.46 -7.54 27.11
C LEU A 100 -8.21 -6.42 27.85
N LEU A 101 -9.00 -5.62 27.12
CA LEU A 101 -9.85 -4.59 27.71
C LEU A 101 -10.95 -5.18 28.59
N ASP A 102 -11.57 -6.28 28.17
CA ASP A 102 -12.56 -7.01 28.98
C ASP A 102 -11.94 -7.54 30.28
N ARG A 103 -10.63 -7.85 30.27
CA ARG A 103 -9.86 -8.25 31.46
C ARG A 103 -9.34 -7.06 32.28
N GLY A 104 -9.64 -5.82 31.87
CA GLY A 104 -9.15 -4.60 32.52
C GLY A 104 -7.66 -4.33 32.32
N VAL A 105 -7.00 -5.01 31.37
CA VAL A 105 -5.57 -4.86 31.09
C VAL A 105 -5.38 -4.03 29.83
N TYR A 106 -4.82 -2.83 29.96
CA TYR A 106 -4.44 -2.01 28.82
C TYR A 106 -2.93 -2.05 28.59
N LEU A 107 -2.50 -2.62 27.45
CA LEU A 107 -1.10 -2.66 27.05
C LEU A 107 -0.75 -1.51 26.09
N CYS A 108 -1.46 -1.41 24.97
CA CYS A 108 -1.31 -0.36 23.98
C CYS A 108 -2.50 -0.36 23.00
N SER A 109 -2.55 0.63 22.10
CA SER A 109 -3.57 0.67 21.05
C SER A 109 -3.35 -0.39 19.98
N GLU A 110 -4.43 -0.83 19.32
CA GLU A 110 -4.41 -1.77 18.20
C GLU A 110 -3.44 -1.35 17.09
N ALA A 111 -3.44 -0.06 16.71
CA ALA A 111 -2.52 0.48 15.71
C ALA A 111 -1.04 0.31 16.12
N THR A 112 -0.76 0.37 17.42
CA THR A 112 0.58 0.19 17.97
C THR A 112 0.98 -1.28 17.96
N MET A 113 0.06 -2.20 18.27
CA MET A 113 0.29 -3.65 18.09
C MET A 113 0.68 -3.95 16.64
N TYR A 114 -0.09 -3.48 15.65
CA TYR A 114 0.26 -3.66 14.24
C TYR A 114 1.60 -3.02 13.85
N ARG A 115 1.99 -1.89 14.46
CA ARG A 115 3.31 -1.29 14.22
C ARG A 115 4.44 -2.19 14.75
N ILE A 116 4.28 -2.77 15.94
CA ILE A 116 5.24 -3.71 16.52
C ILE A 116 5.34 -4.96 15.64
N LEU A 117 4.21 -5.55 15.26
CA LEU A 117 4.21 -6.73 14.39
C LEU A 117 4.83 -6.44 13.01
N ARG A 118 4.63 -5.25 12.45
CA ARG A 118 5.27 -4.83 11.19
C ARG A 118 6.79 -4.74 11.33
N LYS A 119 7.29 -4.20 12.44
CA LYS A 119 8.75 -4.16 12.71
C LYS A 119 9.36 -5.56 12.72
N HIS A 120 8.63 -6.55 13.23
CA HIS A 120 9.09 -7.95 13.31
C HIS A 120 8.72 -8.80 12.08
N GLY A 121 8.06 -8.24 11.07
CA GLY A 121 7.65 -8.99 9.87
C GLY A 121 6.48 -9.97 10.08
N GLU A 122 5.80 -9.90 11.22
CA GLU A 122 4.78 -10.87 11.65
C GLU A 122 3.34 -10.41 11.37
N VAL A 123 3.14 -9.47 10.43
CA VAL A 123 1.79 -9.10 9.96
C VAL A 123 1.24 -10.08 8.93
N ARG A 124 2.11 -10.92 8.36
CA ARG A 124 1.68 -12.03 7.52
C ARG A 124 0.92 -13.06 8.35
N GLU A 125 0.14 -13.87 7.64
CA GLU A 125 -0.64 -14.98 8.18
C GLU A 125 0.17 -15.80 9.20
N ARG A 126 -0.22 -15.71 10.48
CA ARG A 126 0.44 -16.38 11.62
C ARG A 126 -0.03 -17.82 11.80
N ARG A 127 -1.22 -18.12 11.27
CA ARG A 127 -1.87 -19.41 11.37
C ARG A 127 -1.07 -20.46 10.59
N ARG A 128 -1.03 -21.67 11.14
CA ARG A 128 -0.49 -22.84 10.45
C ARG A 128 -1.35 -23.13 9.21
N GLN A 129 -0.92 -22.63 8.06
CA GLN A 129 -1.64 -22.85 6.81
C GLN A 129 -1.57 -24.33 6.42
N ALA A 130 -2.73 -24.90 6.10
CA ALA A 130 -2.80 -26.21 5.49
C ALA A 130 -2.08 -26.14 4.13
N THR A 131 -0.90 -26.76 4.06
CA THR A 131 -0.21 -26.91 2.78
C THR A 131 -0.97 -27.98 2.01
N HIS A 132 -1.75 -27.58 1.01
CA HIS A 132 -2.39 -28.48 0.07
C HIS A 132 -1.49 -28.61 -1.16
N PRO A 133 -0.54 -29.57 -1.17
CA PRO A 133 0.21 -29.83 -2.39
C PRO A 133 -0.77 -30.17 -3.51
N PRO A 134 -0.55 -29.68 -4.74
CA PRO A 134 -1.43 -29.94 -5.85
C PRO A 134 -1.52 -31.44 -6.08
N ARG A 135 -2.68 -32.02 -5.76
CA ARG A 135 -2.95 -33.43 -6.06
C ARG A 135 -3.06 -33.58 -7.56
N LYS A 136 -2.37 -34.59 -8.13
CA LYS A 136 -2.52 -34.94 -9.55
C LYS A 136 -4.00 -35.24 -9.80
N LYS A 137 -4.62 -34.46 -10.69
CA LYS A 137 -6.02 -34.71 -11.09
C LYS A 137 -6.06 -36.09 -11.76
N PRO A 138 -6.97 -37.00 -11.36
CA PRO A 138 -7.11 -38.27 -12.06
C PRO A 138 -7.67 -38.01 -13.46
N GLU A 139 -6.91 -38.40 -14.48
CA GLU A 139 -7.36 -38.42 -15.87
C GLU A 139 -8.10 -39.73 -16.10
N LEU A 140 -9.44 -39.68 -16.13
CA LEU A 140 -10.28 -40.84 -16.35
C LEU A 140 -10.77 -40.84 -17.81
N ILE A 141 -10.47 -41.91 -18.53
CA ILE A 141 -10.91 -42.12 -19.92
C ILE A 141 -12.05 -43.15 -19.90
N ALA A 142 -13.21 -42.82 -20.47
CA ALA A 142 -14.33 -43.74 -20.59
C ALA A 142 -14.13 -44.66 -21.82
N THR A 143 -13.70 -45.90 -21.60
CA THR A 143 -13.50 -46.90 -22.66
C THR A 143 -14.80 -47.60 -23.11
N ALA A 144 -15.89 -47.45 -22.35
CA ALA A 144 -17.23 -47.96 -22.67
C ALA A 144 -18.30 -47.13 -21.92
N PRO A 145 -19.60 -47.22 -22.32
CA PRO A 145 -20.70 -46.57 -21.59
C PRO A 145 -20.73 -46.98 -20.12
N ASN A 146 -21.13 -46.07 -19.23
CA ASN A 146 -21.22 -46.25 -17.76
C ASN A 146 -19.92 -46.58 -17.01
N ARG A 147 -18.73 -46.42 -17.64
CA ARG A 147 -17.43 -46.66 -16.99
C ARG A 147 -16.90 -45.52 -16.13
N VAL A 148 -17.30 -44.28 -16.42
CA VAL A 148 -16.87 -43.09 -15.68
C VAL A 148 -18.08 -42.24 -15.36
N TRP A 149 -18.25 -41.92 -14.08
CA TRP A 149 -19.35 -41.11 -13.59
C TRP A 149 -18.77 -39.78 -13.10
N SER A 150 -19.23 -38.67 -13.66
CA SER A 150 -18.91 -37.34 -13.15
C SER A 150 -20.18 -36.68 -12.65
N CYS A 151 -20.21 -36.33 -11.37
CA CYS A 151 -21.32 -35.55 -10.81
C CYS A 151 -20.92 -34.08 -10.75
N ARG A 152 -21.80 -33.21 -11.22
CA ARG A 152 -21.72 -31.77 -10.96
C ARG A 152 -22.59 -31.48 -9.75
N VAL A 153 -22.00 -30.92 -8.71
CA VAL A 153 -22.76 -30.37 -7.58
C VAL A 153 -23.25 -28.98 -7.99
N ALA A 154 -24.56 -28.80 -8.14
CA ALA A 154 -25.17 -27.48 -8.33
C ALA A 154 -25.46 -26.86 -6.95
N GLY A 155 -24.93 -25.65 -6.70
CA GLY A 155 -25.23 -24.90 -5.49
C GLY A 155 -26.71 -24.50 -5.47
N ARG A 156 -27.44 -24.97 -4.46
CA ARG A 156 -28.85 -24.62 -4.24
C ARG A 156 -28.91 -23.24 -3.58
N ASN A 157 -29.16 -22.18 -4.35
CA ASN A 157 -29.49 -20.87 -3.79
C ASN A 157 -30.98 -20.82 -3.46
N LEU A 158 -31.35 -21.27 -2.26
CA LEU A 158 -32.68 -21.10 -1.70
C LEU A 158 -32.85 -19.64 -1.26
N THR A 159 -33.25 -18.76 -2.17
CA THR A 159 -33.88 -17.50 -1.81
C THR A 159 -35.37 -17.63 -2.07
N SER A 160 -36.11 -18.11 -1.07
CA SER A 160 -37.56 -18.03 -1.06
C SER A 160 -37.96 -16.56 -0.93
N ARG A 161 -38.29 -15.92 -2.07
CA ARG A 161 -39.05 -14.67 -2.06
C ARG A 161 -40.45 -14.99 -1.53
N PRO A 162 -40.91 -14.39 -0.42
CA PRO A 162 -42.30 -14.51 -0.03
C PRO A 162 -43.14 -13.76 -1.07
N SER A 163 -44.00 -14.51 -1.76
CA SER A 163 -45.10 -13.98 -2.55
C SER A 163 -45.96 -13.12 -1.64
N GLN A 164 -45.85 -11.79 -1.77
CA GLN A 164 -46.91 -10.90 -1.34
C GLN A 164 -48.00 -10.99 -2.40
N ASN A 165 -49.12 -11.63 -2.07
CA ASN A 165 -50.38 -11.34 -2.74
C ASN A 165 -51.44 -11.05 -1.67
N ARG A 166 -51.64 -9.75 -1.43
CA ARG A 166 -52.86 -9.16 -0.92
C ARG A 166 -53.79 -8.95 -2.11
N ALA A 167 -54.99 -9.52 -2.06
CA ALA A 167 -56.28 -8.93 -2.40
C ALA A 167 -57.34 -10.02 -2.26
#